data_AF-A0A151MFU3-F1
#
_entry.id   AF-A0A151MFU3-F1
#
_cell.length_a   1.000
_cell.length_b   1.000
_cell.length_c   1.000
_cell.angle_alpha   90.00
_cell.angle_beta   90.00
_cell.angle_gamma   90.00
#
_symmetry.space_group_name_H-M   'P 1'
#
loop_
_entity.id
_entity.type
_entity.pdbx_description
1 polymer ?
#
loop_
_entity_poly.entity_id
_entity_poly.type
_entity_poly.pdbx_seq_one_letter_code
_entity_poly.pdbx_strand_id
1 'polypeptide(L)'
;MEDTFYLSNVAPQDPHLNQNAWNNLEKYCRSLTKYNKNVYVCTGPLFLPKMEADGKMYVKYQVIGKNHVAVPTHFFKVLILEKPSGEIELRSYVMPNSPVDEKIPLERFLVPVESIERASGLLFVPNILKRTSTLKTITAGSKS
;
A
#
# COMPACT_ATOMS: atom_id res chain seq x y z
N MET A 1 -20.30 -0.19 7.67
CA MET A 1 -19.20 0.48 8.41
C MET A 1 -18.71 -0.41 9.55
N GLU A 2 -19.61 -1.14 10.23
CA GLU A 2 -19.26 -2.06 11.33
C GLU A 2 -18.26 -3.15 10.92
N ASP A 3 -18.38 -3.67 9.70
CA ASP A 3 -17.49 -4.73 9.19
C ASP A 3 -16.00 -4.32 9.13
N THR A 4 -15.69 -3.03 9.04
CA THR A 4 -14.28 -2.59 9.01
C THR A 4 -13.62 -2.63 10.39
N PHE A 5 -14.39 -2.78 11.47
CA PHE A 5 -13.89 -2.85 12.84
C PHE A 5 -13.57 -4.29 13.29
N TYR A 6 -13.84 -5.30 12.46
CA TYR A 6 -13.35 -6.64 12.73
C TYR A 6 -11.82 -6.65 12.75
N LEU A 7 -11.22 -7.28 13.76
CA LEU A 7 -9.76 -7.35 13.91
C LEU A 7 -9.07 -8.08 12.76
N SER A 8 -9.80 -8.90 11.99
CA SER A 8 -9.31 -9.47 10.73
C SER A 8 -8.97 -8.43 9.67
N ASN A 9 -9.49 -7.20 9.79
CA ASN A 9 -9.22 -6.06 8.93
C ASN A 9 -8.28 -5.03 9.60
N VAL A 10 -7.67 -5.37 10.75
CA VAL A 10 -6.80 -4.46 11.51
C VAL A 10 -5.42 -5.07 11.66
N ALA A 11 -4.39 -4.24 11.54
CA ALA A 11 -3.03 -4.59 11.89
C ALA A 11 -2.47 -3.56 12.88
N PRO A 12 -1.54 -3.94 13.78
CA PRO A 12 -0.88 -2.98 14.66
C PRO A 12 -0.15 -1.91 13.84
N GLN A 13 -0.56 -0.65 14.01
CA GLN A 13 -0.04 0.48 13.26
C GLN A 13 0.51 1.53 14.22
N ASP A 14 1.62 2.15 13.83
CA ASP A 14 2.18 3.31 14.53
C ASP A 14 1.10 4.42 14.62
N PRO A 15 0.82 4.96 15.83
CA PRO A 15 -0.23 5.97 15.99
C PRO A 15 -0.01 7.23 15.16
N HIS A 16 1.24 7.69 15.02
CA HIS A 16 1.55 8.89 14.25
C HIS A 16 1.35 8.64 12.75
N LEU A 17 1.77 7.47 12.24
CA LEU A 17 1.46 7.08 10.86
C LEU A 17 -0.05 7.04 10.61
N ASN A 18 -0.80 6.35 11.45
CA ASN A 18 -2.24 6.12 11.30
C ASN A 18 -3.02 7.44 11.28
N GLN A 19 -2.73 8.34 12.22
CA GLN A 19 -3.47 9.59 12.37
C GLN A 19 -3.14 10.63 11.28
N ASN A 20 -1.94 10.53 10.68
CA ASN A 20 -1.39 11.54 9.76
C ASN A 20 -1.23 11.01 8.33
N ALA A 21 0.00 10.65 7.92
CA ALA A 21 0.33 10.35 6.52
C ALA A 21 -0.52 9.23 5.90
N TRP A 22 -0.86 8.19 6.67
CA TRP A 22 -1.72 7.11 6.20
C TRP A 22 -3.16 7.57 5.97
N ASN A 23 -3.72 8.33 6.92
CA ASN A 23 -5.04 8.96 6.76
C ASN A 23 -5.07 9.94 5.58
N ASN A 24 -3.98 10.68 5.32
CA ASN A 24 -3.86 11.53 4.12
C ASN A 24 -3.92 10.69 2.83
N LEU A 25 -3.23 9.55 2.78
CA LEU A 25 -3.32 8.61 1.66
C LEU A 25 -4.75 8.08 1.50
N GLU A 26 -5.44 7.75 2.58
CA GLU A 26 -6.83 7.29 2.54
C GLU A 26 -7.81 8.38 2.06
N LYS A 27 -7.65 9.62 2.53
CA LYS A 27 -8.41 10.79 2.06
C LYS A 27 -8.20 10.99 0.56
N TYR A 28 -6.96 10.85 0.10
CA TYR A 28 -6.62 10.91 -1.31
C TYR A 28 -7.27 9.77 -2.11
N CYS A 29 -7.24 8.53 -1.62
CA CYS A 29 -7.95 7.42 -2.28
C CYS A 29 -9.44 7.72 -2.45
N ARG A 30 -10.08 8.32 -1.43
CA ARG A 30 -11.48 8.75 -1.50
C ARG A 30 -11.69 9.90 -2.49
N SER A 31 -10.75 10.83 -2.62
CA SER A 31 -10.91 11.95 -3.56
C SER A 31 -10.83 11.52 -5.02
N LEU A 32 -10.14 10.41 -5.32
CA LEU A 32 -10.02 9.87 -6.67
C LEU A 32 -11.36 9.39 -7.27
N THR A 33 -12.38 9.10 -6.45
CA THR A 33 -13.71 8.72 -6.96
C THR A 33 -14.41 9.85 -7.71
N LYS A 34 -13.96 11.10 -7.55
CA LYS A 34 -14.47 12.26 -8.29
C LYS A 34 -14.06 12.28 -9.76
N TYR A 35 -12.96 11.57 -10.11
CA TYR A 35 -12.31 11.67 -11.42
C TYR A 35 -12.22 10.32 -12.16
N ASN A 36 -12.49 9.21 -11.46
CA ASN A 36 -12.41 7.87 -11.99
C ASN A 36 -13.78 7.21 -11.89
N LYS A 37 -14.14 6.42 -12.90
CA LYS A 37 -15.40 5.67 -12.96
C LYS A 37 -15.47 4.62 -11.86
N ASN A 38 -14.39 3.87 -11.67
CA ASN A 38 -14.24 2.93 -10.55
C ASN A 38 -12.88 3.12 -9.87
N VAL A 39 -12.87 2.93 -8.54
CA VAL A 39 -11.65 2.97 -7.71
C VAL A 39 -11.66 1.72 -6.85
N TYR A 40 -10.70 0.82 -7.09
CA TYR A 40 -10.46 -0.33 -6.24
C TYR A 40 -9.18 -0.12 -5.45
N VAL A 41 -9.19 -0.54 -4.18
CA VAL A 41 -8.07 -0.36 -3.27
C VAL A 41 -7.77 -1.69 -2.59
N CYS A 42 -6.60 -2.25 -2.83
CA CYS A 42 -6.06 -3.34 -2.04
C CYS A 42 -5.05 -2.79 -1.03
N THR A 43 -5.18 -3.18 0.23
CA THR A 43 -4.33 -2.71 1.33
C THR A 43 -3.83 -3.90 2.10
N GLY A 44 -2.57 -3.88 2.56
CA GLY A 44 -2.06 -4.95 3.41
C GLY A 44 -0.71 -4.64 4.05
N PRO A 45 -0.27 -5.52 4.97
CA PRO A 45 1.02 -5.40 5.63
C PRO A 45 2.17 -5.92 4.76
N LEU A 46 3.39 -5.46 5.06
CA LEU A 46 4.64 -6.00 4.53
C LEU A 46 5.64 -6.25 5.67
N PHE A 47 6.45 -7.29 5.50
CA PHE A 47 7.55 -7.68 6.39
C PHE A 47 8.85 -7.63 5.60
N LEU A 48 9.43 -6.44 5.45
CA LEU A 48 10.58 -6.20 4.61
C LEU A 48 11.89 -6.51 5.36
N PRO A 49 12.84 -7.22 4.72
CA PRO A 49 14.09 -7.54 5.37
C PRO A 49 15.00 -6.31 5.46
N LYS A 50 15.87 -6.28 6.47
CA LYS A 50 16.95 -5.29 6.61
C LYS A 50 18.28 -6.03 6.73
N MET A 51 19.33 -5.42 6.18
CA MET A 51 20.69 -5.92 6.36
C MET A 51 21.17 -5.57 7.76
N GLU A 52 21.69 -6.55 8.50
CA GLU A 52 22.31 -6.34 9.80
C GLU A 52 23.84 -6.22 9.67
N ALA A 53 24.52 -5.93 10.78
CA ALA A 53 25.97 -5.67 10.81
C ALA A 53 26.82 -6.86 10.35
N ASP A 54 26.28 -8.07 10.37
CA ASP A 54 26.91 -9.29 9.86
C ASP A 54 26.82 -9.45 8.33
N GLY A 55 26.21 -8.48 7.64
CA GLY A 55 26.02 -8.47 6.18
C GLY A 55 24.88 -9.37 5.69
N LYS A 56 24.09 -9.98 6.59
CA LYS A 56 22.96 -10.84 6.22
C LYS A 56 21.64 -10.09 6.29
N MET A 57 20.67 -10.55 5.50
CA MET A 57 19.32 -10.00 5.46
C MET A 57 18.42 -10.74 6.45
N TYR A 58 17.76 -10.00 7.33
CA TYR A 58 16.81 -10.57 8.29
C TYR A 58 15.46 -9.85 8.20
N VAL A 59 14.39 -10.64 8.34
CA VAL A 59 13.05 -10.11 8.61
C VAL A 59 12.85 -10.12 10.11
N LYS A 60 12.73 -8.94 10.71
CA LYS A 60 12.50 -8.78 12.16
C LYS A 60 11.29 -7.89 12.38
N TYR A 61 10.33 -8.39 13.15
CA TYR A 61 9.12 -7.67 13.53
C TYR A 61 8.71 -8.02 14.96
N GLN A 62 8.04 -7.07 15.62
CA GLN A 62 7.47 -7.30 16.94
C GLN A 62 6.21 -8.17 16.83
N VAL A 63 5.96 -9.00 17.83
CA VAL A 63 4.65 -9.62 18.06
C VAL A 63 4.07 -9.11 19.38
N ILE A 64 2.76 -8.88 19.44
CA ILE A 64 2.09 -8.31 20.62
C ILE A 64 0.95 -9.18 21.15
N GLY A 65 0.72 -9.09 22.46
CA GLY A 65 -0.34 -9.82 23.15
C GLY A 65 -0.08 -11.33 23.25
N LYS A 66 -1.02 -12.03 23.91
CA LYS A 66 -0.94 -13.49 24.11
C LYS A 66 -1.04 -14.30 22.81
N ASN A 67 -1.63 -13.71 21.78
CA ASN A 67 -1.84 -14.35 20.47
C ASN A 67 -0.72 -14.02 19.47
N HIS A 68 0.35 -13.34 19.91
CA HIS A 68 1.51 -13.01 19.08
C HIS A 68 1.13 -12.30 17.76
N VAL A 69 0.24 -11.30 17.84
CA VAL A 69 -0.18 -10.53 16.66
C VAL A 69 1.04 -9.81 16.08
N ALA A 70 1.36 -10.08 14.82
CA ALA A 70 2.52 -9.50 14.15
C ALA A 70 2.33 -8.00 13.88
N VAL A 71 3.35 -7.20 14.21
CA VAL A 71 3.44 -5.78 13.91
C VAL A 71 4.14 -5.62 12.56
N PRO A 72 3.47 -5.17 11.49
CA PRO A 72 4.08 -5.02 10.18
C PRO A 72 5.26 -4.05 10.19
N THR A 73 6.24 -4.27 9.32
CA THR A 73 7.34 -3.31 9.14
C THR A 73 6.92 -2.13 8.27
N HIS A 74 6.03 -2.38 7.31
CA HIS A 74 5.51 -1.43 6.33
C HIS A 74 4.07 -1.80 6.00
N PHE A 75 3.36 -0.87 5.38
CA PHE A 75 2.06 -1.10 4.75
C PHE A 75 2.12 -0.77 3.27
N PHE A 76 1.34 -1.51 2.48
CA PHE A 76 1.15 -1.21 1.07
C PHE A 76 -0.29 -0.81 0.78
N LYS A 77 -0.46 -0.01 -0.26
CA LYS A 77 -1.75 0.26 -0.88
C LYS A 77 -1.63 0.25 -2.39
N VAL A 78 -2.36 -0.64 -3.06
CA VAL A 78 -2.45 -0.74 -4.52
C VAL A 78 -3.81 -0.23 -4.96
N LEU A 79 -3.81 0.82 -5.76
CA LEU A 79 -4.99 1.46 -6.33
C LEU A 79 -5.13 1.02 -7.78
N ILE A 80 -6.33 0.57 -8.14
CA ILE A 80 -6.73 0.28 -9.52
C ILE A 80 -7.81 1.29 -9.88
N LEU A 81 -7.49 2.17 -10.83
CA LEU A 81 -8.33 3.30 -11.21
C LEU A 81 -8.84 3.08 -12.62
N GLU A 82 -10.14 2.90 -12.79
CA GLU A 82 -10.78 2.85 -14.10
C GLU A 82 -11.20 4.26 -14.51
N LYS A 83 -10.58 4.80 -15.55
CA LYS A 83 -10.95 6.10 -16.13
C LYS A 83 -12.30 6.02 -16.84
N PRO A 84 -13.01 7.14 -17.02
CA PRO A 84 -14.20 7.18 -17.86
C PRO A 84 -13.96 6.70 -19.31
N SER A 85 -12.73 6.83 -19.82
CA SER A 85 -12.30 6.32 -21.13
C SER A 85 -12.15 4.79 -21.20
N GLY A 86 -12.20 4.09 -20.06
CA GLY A 86 -11.92 2.66 -19.96
C GLY A 86 -10.44 2.31 -19.73
N GLU A 87 -9.55 3.30 -19.72
CA GLU A 87 -8.14 3.10 -19.35
C GLU A 87 -8.02 2.70 -17.88
N ILE A 88 -7.19 1.69 -17.58
CA ILE A 88 -6.84 1.32 -16.21
C ILE A 88 -5.50 1.93 -15.83
N GLU A 89 -5.51 2.69 -14.73
CA GLU A 89 -4.32 3.25 -14.12
C GLU A 89 -4.02 2.55 -12.78
N LEU A 90 -2.77 2.13 -12.60
CA LEU A 90 -2.26 1.55 -11.36
C LEU A 90 -1.38 2.54 -10.60
N ARG A 91 -1.67 2.72 -9.31
CA ARG A 91 -0.82 3.46 -8.36
C ARG A 91 -0.55 2.61 -7.13
N SER A 92 0.73 2.44 -6.80
CA SER A 92 1.16 1.52 -5.75
C SER A 92 2.00 2.28 -4.74
N TYR A 93 1.61 2.24 -3.47
CA TYR A 93 2.24 2.99 -2.38
C TYR A 93 2.79 2.05 -1.32
N VAL A 94 3.94 2.38 -0.75
CA VAL A 94 4.50 1.71 0.44
C VAL A 94 4.94 2.76 1.46
N MET A 95 4.49 2.61 2.71
CA MET A 95 4.90 3.46 3.83
C MET A 95 5.46 2.62 4.99
N PRO A 96 6.53 3.06 5.68
CA PRO A 96 7.04 2.36 6.85
C PRO A 96 6.05 2.47 8.01
N ASN A 97 5.96 1.42 8.83
CA ASN A 97 5.16 1.41 10.06
C ASN A 97 5.90 2.14 11.20
N SER A 98 6.10 3.44 11.00
CA SER A 98 6.81 4.36 11.90
C SER A 98 6.30 5.78 11.68
N PRO A 99 6.67 6.76 12.51
CA PRO A 99 6.33 8.16 12.24
C PRO A 99 6.81 8.60 10.84
N VAL A 100 5.93 9.22 10.07
CA VAL A 100 6.17 9.77 8.73
C VAL A 100 5.67 11.21 8.73
N ASP A 101 6.56 12.15 8.36
CA ASP A 101 6.20 13.57 8.22
C ASP A 101 5.10 13.74 7.18
N GLU A 102 3.95 14.27 7.61
CA GLU A 102 2.76 14.47 6.78
C GLU A 102 2.94 15.49 5.65
N LYS A 103 4.01 16.29 5.70
CA LYS A 103 4.36 17.26 4.65
C LYS A 103 5.05 16.60 3.46
N ILE A 104 5.53 15.35 3.61
CA ILE A 104 6.12 14.60 2.49
C ILE A 104 5.01 14.30 1.48
N PRO A 105 5.15 14.71 0.20
CA PRO A 105 4.15 14.44 -0.82
C PRO A 105 3.91 12.94 -1.01
N LEU A 106 2.66 12.52 -1.19
CA LEU A 106 2.28 11.10 -1.31
C LEU A 106 3.01 10.39 -2.45
N GLU A 107 3.36 11.13 -3.50
CA GLU A 107 4.08 10.66 -4.68
C GLU A 107 5.48 10.11 -4.33
N ARG A 108 6.07 10.56 -3.22
CA ARG A 108 7.36 10.04 -2.72
C ARG A 108 7.27 8.60 -2.23
N PHE A 109 6.08 8.11 -1.93
CA PHE A 109 5.83 6.75 -1.48
C PHE A 109 5.39 5.82 -2.62
N LEU A 110 5.37 6.31 -3.86
CA LEU A 110 5.08 5.48 -5.04
C LEU A 110 6.20 4.48 -5.27
N VAL A 111 5.83 3.22 -5.49
CA VAL A 111 6.74 2.13 -5.83
C VAL A 111 6.20 1.35 -7.04
N PRO A 112 7.06 0.66 -7.81
CA PRO A 112 6.61 -0.31 -8.80
C PRO A 112 5.73 -1.38 -8.13
N VAL A 113 4.60 -1.74 -8.76
CA VAL A 113 3.69 -2.76 -8.22
C VAL A 113 4.39 -4.11 -8.04
N GLU A 114 5.34 -4.42 -8.91
CA GLU A 114 6.17 -5.62 -8.90
C GLU A 114 6.99 -5.74 -7.61
N SER A 115 7.36 -4.61 -6.99
CA SER A 115 8.05 -4.61 -5.70
C SER A 115 7.14 -5.08 -4.57
N ILE A 116 5.86 -4.69 -4.60
CA ILE A 116 4.85 -5.15 -3.66
C ILE A 116 4.55 -6.63 -3.91
N GLU A 117 4.36 -7.04 -5.16
CA GLU A 117 4.13 -8.45 -5.51
C GLU A 117 5.26 -9.35 -5.00
N ARG A 118 6.52 -8.95 -5.25
CA ARG A 118 7.71 -9.67 -4.77
C ARG A 118 7.78 -9.76 -3.25
N ALA A 119 7.46 -8.68 -2.55
CA ALA A 119 7.57 -8.62 -1.09
C ALA A 119 6.39 -9.27 -0.36
N SER A 120 5.20 -9.25 -0.95
CA SER A 120 3.96 -9.77 -0.35
C SER A 120 3.62 -11.20 -0.78
N GLY A 121 4.18 -11.68 -1.89
CA GLY A 121 3.77 -12.93 -2.53
C GLY A 121 2.42 -12.87 -3.24
N LEU A 122 1.81 -11.67 -3.35
CA LEU A 122 0.54 -11.45 -4.05
C LEU A 122 0.76 -11.14 -5.53
N LEU A 123 -0.27 -11.35 -6.36
CA LEU A 123 -0.28 -10.98 -7.77
C LEU A 123 -1.48 -10.09 -8.09
N PHE A 124 -1.22 -8.88 -8.56
CA PHE A 124 -2.22 -7.89 -8.94
C PHE A 124 -2.32 -7.78 -10.46
N VAL A 125 -1.21 -7.53 -11.15
CA VAL A 125 -1.18 -7.22 -12.59
C VAL A 125 -1.75 -8.35 -13.46
N PRO A 126 -1.38 -9.64 -13.25
CA PRO A 126 -1.94 -10.73 -14.06
C PRO A 126 -3.45 -10.86 -13.92
N ASN A 127 -4.01 -10.52 -12.75
CA ASN A 127 -5.44 -10.60 -12.50
C ASN A 127 -6.21 -9.44 -13.15
N ILE A 128 -5.55 -8.28 -13.33
CA ILE A 128 -6.11 -7.12 -14.02
C ILE A 128 -6.06 -7.31 -15.54
N LEU A 129 -4.93 -7.77 -16.08
CA LEU A 129 -4.74 -7.97 -17.52
C LEU A 129 -5.65 -9.05 -18.11
N LYS A 130 -6.15 -10.00 -17.30
CA LYS A 130 -7.21 -10.92 -17.72
C LYS A 130 -8.52 -10.22 -18.11
N ARG A 131 -8.74 -8.98 -17.64
CA ARG A 131 -9.98 -8.23 -17.83
C ARG A 131 -9.83 -7.00 -18.73
N THR A 132 -8.61 -6.55 -19.00
CA THR A 132 -8.32 -5.37 -19.85
C THR A 132 -6.97 -5.48 -20.54
N SER A 133 -6.87 -4.95 -21.76
CA SER A 133 -5.63 -4.87 -22.53
C SER A 133 -4.89 -3.52 -22.37
N THR A 134 -5.49 -2.54 -21.70
CA THR A 134 -4.96 -1.17 -21.59
C THR A 134 -4.63 -0.82 -20.15
N LEU A 135 -3.34 -0.91 -19.79
CA LEU A 135 -2.84 -0.70 -18.43
C LEU A 135 -1.74 0.36 -18.42
N LYS A 136 -1.88 1.38 -17.56
CA LYS A 136 -0.86 2.39 -17.29
C LYS A 136 -0.42 2.31 -15.82
N THR A 137 0.85 2.08 -15.57
CA THR A 137 1.42 2.05 -14.21
C THR A 137 2.14 3.36 -13.91
N ILE A 138 1.82 3.99 -12.78
CA ILE A 138 2.52 5.18 -12.29
C ILE A 138 3.51 4.79 -11.21
N THR A 139 4.75 5.26 -11.35
CA THR A 139 5.85 5.01 -10.41
C THR A 139 6.55 6.33 -10.08
N ALA A 140 7.35 6.36 -9.01
CA ALA A 140 8.13 7.55 -8.67
C ALA A 140 9.03 7.95 -9.85
N GLY A 141 8.79 9.14 -10.42
CA GLY A 141 9.56 9.68 -11.54
C GLY A 141 8.87 9.62 -12.92
N SER A 142 7.71 8.96 -13.06
CA SER A 142 6.93 9.06 -14.30
C SER A 142 6.25 10.44 -14.35
N LYS A 143 6.76 11.35 -15.19
CA LYS A 143 6.06 12.61 -15.50
C LYS A 143 4.75 12.28 -16.20
N SER A 144 3.65 12.88 -15.72
CA SER A 144 2.35 12.89 -16.38
C SER A 144 2.41 13.64 -17.70
#